data_AF-A0A6H5HBE8-F1
#
_entry.id   AF-A0A6H5HBE8-F1
#
_cell.length_a   1.000
_cell.length_b   1.000
_cell.length_c   1.000
_cell.angle_alpha   90.00
_cell.angle_beta   90.00
_cell.angle_gamma   90.00
#
_symmetry.space_group_name_H-M   'P 1'
#
loop_
_entity.id
_entity.type
_entity.pdbx_description
1 polymer ?
#
loop_
_entity_poly.entity_id
_entity_poly.type
_entity_poly.pdbx_seq_one_letter_code
_entity_poly.pdbx_strand_id
1 'polypeptide(L)' 'MVAATLRPETMYGQTNCWIRPDMDYIAFTTKDGEVFICTKRAAINMSYQGFTSQDGKIGEITQLKGE' A
#
# COMPACT_ATOMS: atom_id res chain seq x y z
N MET A 1 -6.23 2.21 -0.75
CA MET A 1 -5.59 1.89 0.56
C MET A 1 -5.45 0.38 0.63
N VAL A 2 -4.25 -0.14 0.89
CA VAL A 2 -4.00 -1.60 0.87
C VAL A 2 -3.72 -2.08 2.29
N ALA A 3 -4.64 -2.88 2.84
CA ALA A 3 -4.52 -3.48 4.17
C ALA A 3 -4.39 -5.00 4.04
N ALA A 4 -3.35 -5.57 4.66
CA ALA A 4 -3.16 -7.01 4.68
C ALA A 4 -4.09 -7.66 5.72
N THR A 5 -4.76 -8.75 5.34
CA THR A 5 -5.54 -9.61 6.25
C THR A 5 -5.21 -11.07 6.00
N LEU A 6 -5.19 -11.88 7.05
CA LEU A 6 -5.10 -13.35 6.97
C LEU A 6 -6.47 -14.03 7.07
N ARG A 7 -7.53 -13.24 7.31
CA ARG A 7 -8.90 -13.73 7.54
C ARG A 7 -9.85 -13.05 6.55
N PRO A 8 -9.93 -13.54 5.31
CA PRO A 8 -10.81 -12.96 4.30
C PRO A 8 -12.30 -13.11 4.69
N GLU A 9 -12.66 -14.13 5.47
CA GLU A 9 -14.03 -14.40 5.89
C GLU A 9 -14.64 -13.31 6.79
N THR A 10 -13.81 -12.52 7.48
CA THR A 10 -14.27 -11.43 8.36
C THR A 10 -14.40 -10.09 7.67
N MET A 11 -14.10 -9.99 6.37
CA MET A 11 -14.11 -8.71 5.66
C MET A 11 -15.51 -8.07 5.57
N TYR A 12 -16.58 -8.87 5.54
CA TYR A 12 -17.96 -8.36 5.48
C TYR A 12 -18.36 -7.50 6.70
N GLY A 13 -17.64 -7.61 7.82
CA GLY A 13 -17.92 -6.87 9.05
C GLY A 13 -17.02 -5.65 9.28
N GLN A 14 -16.30 -5.16 8.27
CA GLN A 14 -15.44 -3.99 8.41
C GLN A 14 -16.27 -2.72 8.68
N THR A 15 -15.96 -2.01 9.77
CA THR A 15 -16.62 -0.74 10.14
C THR A 15 -15.71 0.47 9.97
N ASN A 16 -14.39 0.29 10.06
CA ASN A 16 -13.39 1.34 9.86
C ASN A 16 -12.05 0.73 9.38
N CYS A 17 -11.10 1.60 9.03
CA CYS A 17 -9.72 1.22 8.77
C CYS A 17 -8.80 1.92 9.77
N TRP A 18 -7.82 1.19 10.29
CA TRP A 18 -6.88 1.70 11.29
C TRP A 18 -5.58 2.10 10.63
N ILE A 19 -5.16 3.34 10.89
CA ILE A 19 -3.92 3.93 10.39
C ILE A 19 -3.17 4.46 11.61
N ARG A 20 -1.83 4.39 11.58
CA ARG A 20 -1.02 4.96 12.64
C ARG A 20 -0.62 6.39 12.24
N PRO A 21 -0.99 7.42 13.02
CA PRO A 21 -0.76 8.80 12.60
C PRO A 21 0.72 9.20 12.52
N ASP A 22 1.54 8.66 13.41
CA ASP A 22 2.98 8.92 13.44
C ASP A 22 3.81 8.14 12.40
N MET A 23 3.18 7.32 11.56
CA MET A 23 3.88 6.48 10.59
C MET A 23 3.96 7.15 9.22
N ASP A 24 5.13 7.07 8.59
CA ASP A 24 5.33 7.52 7.22
C ASP A 24 4.78 6.48 6.23
N TYR A 25 3.82 6.92 5.43
CA TYR A 25 3.23 6.16 4.33
C TYR A 25 3.74 6.69 2.98
N ILE A 26 3.66 5.83 1.98
CA ILE A 26 3.94 6.18 0.59
C ILE A 26 2.72 5.86 -0.25
N ALA A 27 2.38 6.78 -1.15
CA ALA A 27 1.48 6.53 -2.25
C ALA A 27 2.34 6.30 -3.50
N PHE A 28 2.16 5.15 -4.17
CA PHE A 28 2.83 4.84 -5.42
C PHE A 28 1.82 4.37 -6.46
N THR A 29 2.14 4.63 -7.73
CA THR A 29 1.29 4.22 -8.85
C THR A 29 1.66 2.80 -9.29
N THR A 30 0.66 1.93 -9.40
CA THR A 30 0.80 0.57 -9.93
C THR A 30 0.90 0.59 -11.46
N LYS A 31 1.23 -0.56 -12.05
CA LYS A 31 1.30 -0.72 -13.52
C LYS A 31 -0.03 -0.38 -14.22
N ASP A 32 -1.15 -0.58 -13.53
CA ASP A 32 -2.50 -0.36 -14.06
C ASP A 32 -2.99 1.10 -13.87
N GLY A 33 -2.13 1.98 -13.36
CA GLY A 33 -2.44 3.38 -13.12
C GLY A 33 -3.19 3.65 -11.80
N GLU A 34 -3.36 2.63 -10.96
CA GLU A 34 -3.99 2.79 -9.64
C GLU A 34 -2.99 3.30 -8.59
N VAL A 35 -3.47 4.08 -7.62
CA VAL A 35 -2.63 4.61 -6.55
C VAL A 35 -2.78 3.77 -5.28
N PHE A 36 -1.70 3.10 -4.89
CA PHE A 36 -1.66 2.30 -3.67
C PHE A 36 -0.96 3.06 -2.56
N ILE A 37 -1.63 3.12 -1.40
CA ILE A 37 -1.10 3.72 -0.17
C ILE A 37 -0.70 2.58 0.76
N CYS A 38 0.59 2.49 1.07
CA CYS A 38 1.15 1.51 2.00
C CYS A 38 2.47 2.02 2.61
N THR A 39 3.14 1.20 3.40
CA THR A 39 4.47 1.55 3.94
C THR A 39 5.56 1.31 2.90
N LYS A 40 6.70 2.01 3.03
CA LYS A 40 7.85 1.85 2.12
C LYS A 40 8.28 0.39 1.95
N ARG A 41 8.30 -0.37 3.04
CA ARG A 41 8.68 -1.78 3.02
C ARG A 41 7.67 -2.63 2.24
N ALA A 42 6.38 -2.37 2.40
CA ALA A 42 5.34 -3.09 1.70
C ALA A 42 5.40 -2.84 0.19
N ALA A 43 5.63 -1.61 -0.25
CA ALA A 43 5.78 -1.31 -1.67
C ALA A 43 7.02 -1.98 -2.30
N ILE A 44 8.14 -2.08 -1.57
CA ILE A 44 9.31 -2.82 -2.08
C ILE A 44 8.93 -4.28 -2.31
N ASN A 45 8.27 -4.92 -1.34
CA ASN A 45 7.82 -6.30 -1.48
C ASN A 45 6.84 -6.47 -2.66
N MET A 46 5.93 -5.51 -2.87
CA MET A 46 5.00 -5.51 -4.01
C MET A 46 5.72 -5.30 -5.34
N SER A 47 6.80 -4.51 -5.36
CA SER A 47 7.57 -4.25 -6.59
C SER A 47 8.28 -5.50 -7.13
N TYR A 48 8.53 -6.51 -6.30
CA TYR A 48 9.04 -7.82 -6.74
C TYR A 48 7.92 -8.81 -7.11
N GLN A 49 6.67 -8.46 -6.87
CA GLN A 49 5.49 -9.28 -7.20
C GLN A 49 4.81 -8.81 -8.51
N GLY A 50 5.43 -7.87 -9.24
CA GLY A 50 4.91 -7.37 -10.52
C GLY A 50 3.83 -6.29 -10.39
N PHE A 51 3.64 -5.69 -9.22
CA PHE A 51 2.69 -4.58 -9.03
C PHE A 51 3.20 -3.25 -9.62
N THR A 52 4.51 -3.13 -9.84
CA THR A 52 5.15 -1.95 -10.44
C THR A 52 5.59 -2.25 -11.87
N SER A 53 5.69 -1.22 -12.72
CA SER A 53 6.11 -1.37 -14.11
C SER A 53 7.54 -1.89 -14.28
N GLN A 54 8.39 -1.74 -13.25
CA GLN A 54 9.74 -2.29 -13.20
C GLN A 54 9.93 -3.05 -11.89
N ASP A 55 10.55 -4.22 -11.97
CA ASP A 55 10.85 -5.04 -10.79
C ASP A 55 11.87 -4.34 -9.88
N GLY A 56 11.54 -4.24 -8.59
CA GLY A 56 12.42 -3.62 -7.59
C GLY A 56 12.47 -2.09 -7.62
N LYS A 57 11.72 -1.42 -8.50
CA LYS A 57 11.59 0.04 -8.52
C LYS A 57 10.15 0.47 -8.21
N ILE A 58 10.02 1.18 -7.11
CA ILE A 58 8.81 1.95 -6.79
C ILE A 58 8.96 3.27 -7.56
N GLY A 59 8.04 3.53 -8.49
CA GLY A 59 8.11 4.67 -9.42
C GLY A 59 7.88 6.02 -8.73
N GLU A 60 6.92 6.81 -9.24
CA GLU A 60 6.55 8.07 -8.58
C GLU A 60 5.99 7.79 -7.18
N ILE A 61 6.61 8.42 -6.18
CA ILE A 61 6.27 8.27 -4.77
C ILE A 61 5.84 9.60 -4.18
N THR A 62 4.67 9.62 -3.57
CA THR A 62 4.25 10.72 -2.69
C THR A 62 4.35 10.24 -1.25
N GLN A 63 5.12 10.94 -0.42
CA GLN A 63 5.21 10.65 1.01
C GLN A 63 4.09 11.37 1.75
N LEU A 64 3.41 10.63 2.63
CA LEU A 64 2.27 11.12 3.41
C LEU A 64 2.48 10.67 4.86
N LYS A 65 2.18 11.55 5.81
CA LYS A 65 1.99 11.16 7.21
C LYS A 65 0.54 10.79 7.44
N GLY A 66 0.28 9.88 8.38
CA GLY A 66 -1.06 9.40 8.71
C GLY A 66 -1.90 10.37 9.56
N GLU A 67 -1.66 11.68 9.48
CA GLU A 67 -2.46 12.69 10.21
C GLU A 67 -3.91 12.78 9.70
#